data_AF-A0A1G4Y2B2-F1
#
_entry.id   AF-A0A1G4Y2B2-F1
#
_cell.length_a   1.000
_cell.length_b   1.000
_cell.length_c   1.000
_cell.angle_alpha   90.00
_cell.angle_beta   90.00
_cell.angle_gamma   90.00
#
_symmetry.space_group_name_H-M   'P 1'
#
loop_
_entity.id
_entity.type
_entity.pdbx_description
1 polymer ?
#
loop_
_entity_poly.entity_id
_entity_poly.type
_entity_poly.pdbx_seq_one_letter_code
_entity_poly.pdbx_strand_id
1 'polypeptide(L)'
;MPVAVNKQRGFSLTEVLLAMLLMVMVVTALGGYHRALVSGFVSTSQWRQLWRYAWEQAQPEVSSLPPGWQIQRGQTTTGGCVSINVTVSSPAGRQGQMTRLFCPNSQ
;
A
#
# COMPACT_ATOMS: atom_id res chain seq x y z
N MET A 1 34.19 -49.74 -25.07
CA MET A 1 34.04 -48.33 -24.66
C MET A 1 33.78 -48.34 -23.16
N PRO A 2 34.72 -47.97 -22.28
CA PRO A 2 34.46 -48.04 -20.85
C PRO A 2 33.53 -46.90 -20.45
N VAL A 3 32.40 -47.26 -19.83
CA VAL A 3 31.43 -46.31 -19.27
C VAL A 3 32.07 -45.69 -18.04
N ALA A 4 32.28 -44.37 -18.05
CA ALA A 4 32.74 -43.65 -16.88
C ALA A 4 31.67 -43.73 -15.78
N VAL A 5 31.88 -44.62 -14.80
CA VAL A 5 31.04 -44.68 -13.60
C VAL A 5 31.30 -43.40 -12.80
N ASN A 6 30.31 -42.51 -12.77
CA ASN A 6 30.36 -41.29 -11.98
C ASN A 6 30.35 -41.67 -10.49
N LYS A 7 31.48 -41.43 -9.81
CA LYS A 7 31.67 -41.75 -8.40
C LYS A 7 30.85 -40.77 -7.57
N GLN A 8 29.59 -41.11 -7.29
CA GLN A 8 28.74 -40.35 -6.38
C GLN A 8 29.41 -40.28 -5.01
N ARG A 9 29.93 -39.10 -4.66
CA ARG A 9 30.40 -38.81 -3.31
C ARG A 9 29.17 -38.54 -2.46
N GLY A 10 28.95 -39.38 -1.45
CA GLY A 10 27.95 -39.12 -0.42
C GLY A 10 28.29 -37.82 0.32
N PHE A 11 27.26 -37.10 0.75
CA PHE A 11 27.44 -35.89 1.54
C PHE A 11 27.99 -36.23 2.92
N SER A 12 29.03 -35.52 3.36
CA SER A 12 29.51 -35.61 4.73
C SER A 12 28.46 -35.04 5.70
N LEU A 13 28.37 -35.59 6.90
CA LEU A 13 27.45 -35.10 7.95
C LEU A 13 27.66 -33.61 8.26
N THR A 14 28.93 -33.16 8.29
CA THR A 14 29.27 -31.74 8.47
C THR A 14 28.82 -30.86 7.31
N GLU A 15 28.84 -31.37 6.09
CA GLU A 15 28.43 -30.64 4.89
C GLU A 15 26.91 -30.45 4.86
N VAL A 16 26.14 -31.51 5.21
CA VAL A 16 24.69 -31.41 5.33
C VAL A 16 24.29 -30.45 6.45
N LEU A 17 24.95 -30.50 7.61
CA LEU A 17 24.69 -29.56 8.71
C LEU A 17 24.94 -28.12 8.29
N LEU A 18 26.04 -27.85 7.57
CA LEU A 18 26.36 -26.53 7.06
C LEU A 18 25.32 -26.07 6.01
N ALA A 19 24.90 -26.96 5.11
CA ALA A 19 23.86 -26.65 4.12
C ALA A 19 22.52 -26.33 4.79
N MET A 20 22.11 -27.10 5.81
CA MET A 20 20.89 -26.81 6.57
C MET A 20 20.99 -25.47 7.30
N LEU A 21 22.13 -25.16 7.92
CA LEU A 21 22.36 -23.87 8.59
C LEU A 21 22.25 -22.71 7.59
N LEU A 22 22.88 -22.83 6.42
CA LEU A 22 22.78 -21.82 5.36
C LEU A 22 21.34 -21.67 4.87
N MET A 23 20.62 -22.77 4.67
CA MET A 23 19.22 -22.74 4.26
C MET A 23 18.35 -22.01 5.28
N VAL A 24 18.51 -22.30 6.57
CA VAL A 24 17.77 -21.64 7.65
C VAL A 24 18.07 -20.14 7.69
N MET A 25 19.34 -19.75 7.55
CA MET A 25 19.72 -18.33 7.51
C MET A 25 19.06 -17.59 6.34
N VAL A 26 19.13 -18.17 5.13
CA VAL A 26 18.54 -17.57 3.92
C VAL A 26 17.03 -17.45 4.03
N VAL A 27 16.34 -18.52 4.46
CA VAL A 27 14.87 -18.52 4.60
C VAL A 27 14.43 -17.50 5.66
N THR A 28 15.17 -17.40 6.77
CA THR A 28 14.86 -16.45 7.85
C THR A 28 15.08 -15.00 7.39
N ALA A 29 16.20 -14.72 6.73
CA ALA A 29 16.49 -13.39 6.18
C ALA A 29 15.45 -12.96 5.14
N LEU A 30 15.09 -13.87 4.22
CA LEU A 30 14.10 -13.62 3.19
C LEU A 30 12.71 -13.40 3.80
N GLY A 31 12.31 -14.22 4.78
CA GLY A 31 11.06 -14.05 5.52
C GLY A 31 11.00 -12.71 6.25
N GLY A 32 12.10 -12.28 6.87
CA GLY A 32 12.22 -10.96 7.48
C GLY A 32 12.05 -9.82 6.48
N TYR A 33 12.71 -9.92 5.32
CA TYR A 33 12.60 -8.95 4.24
C TYR A 33 11.17 -8.82 3.69
N HIS A 34 10.50 -9.94 3.42
CA HIS A 34 9.11 -9.93 2.96
C HIS A 34 8.17 -9.27 3.98
N ARG A 35 8.35 -9.54 5.28
CA ARG A 35 7.54 -8.89 6.33
C ARG A 35 7.69 -7.38 6.32
N ALA A 36 8.92 -6.87 6.15
CA ALA A 36 9.17 -5.43 6.06
C ALA A 36 8.57 -4.80 4.79
N LEU A 37 8.62 -5.51 3.65
CA LEU A 37 7.97 -5.03 2.43
C LEU A 37 6.45 -4.98 2.55
N VAL A 38 5.83 -6.01 3.12
CA VAL A 38 4.37 -6.06 3.30
C VAL A 38 3.89 -4.94 4.21
N SER A 39 4.59 -4.65 5.32
CA SER A 39 4.18 -3.56 6.21
C SER A 39 4.22 -2.20 5.51
N GLY A 40 5.27 -1.92 4.72
CA GLY A 40 5.37 -0.70 3.93
C GLY A 40 4.31 -0.60 2.81
N PHE A 41 3.96 -1.73 2.19
CA PHE A 41 2.90 -1.76 1.20
C PHE A 41 1.53 -1.45 1.83
N VAL A 42 1.23 -2.02 3.00
CA VAL A 42 -0.02 -1.78 3.73
C VAL A 42 -0.17 -0.29 4.05
N SER A 43 0.85 0.36 4.63
CA SER A 43 0.77 1.79 4.97
C SER A 43 0.56 2.67 3.73
N THR A 44 1.24 2.37 2.62
CA THR A 44 1.12 3.14 1.38
C THR A 44 -0.24 2.91 0.71
N SER A 45 -0.77 1.68 0.78
CA SER A 45 -2.09 1.35 0.24
C SER A 45 -3.22 2.10 0.96
N GLN A 46 -3.15 2.19 2.30
CA GLN A 46 -4.08 2.97 3.12
C GLN A 46 -4.06 4.45 2.72
N TRP A 47 -2.87 5.00 2.49
CA TRP A 47 -2.77 6.39 2.03
C TRP A 47 -3.40 6.63 0.67
N ARG A 48 -3.17 5.72 -0.28
CA ARG A 48 -3.81 5.79 -1.61
C ARG A 48 -5.33 5.66 -1.54
N GLN A 49 -5.86 4.84 -0.62
CA GLN A 49 -7.31 4.73 -0.42
C GLN A 49 -7.89 6.04 0.13
N LEU A 50 -7.24 6.63 1.13
CA LEU A 50 -7.68 7.91 1.68
C LEU A 50 -7.70 9.02 0.61
N TRP A 51 -6.65 9.11 -0.21
CA TRP A 51 -6.61 10.08 -1.31
C TRP A 51 -7.68 9.83 -2.37
N ARG A 52 -7.99 8.56 -2.68
CA ARG A 52 -9.09 8.23 -3.61
C ARG A 52 -10.43 8.70 -3.07
N TYR A 53 -10.75 8.40 -1.82
CA TYR A 53 -12.01 8.85 -1.21
C TYR A 53 -12.08 10.37 -1.05
N ALA A 54 -10.97 11.03 -0.70
CA ALA A 54 -10.92 12.49 -0.66
C ALA A 54 -11.17 13.11 -2.04
N TRP A 55 -10.62 12.50 -3.11
CA TRP A 55 -10.86 12.94 -4.48
C TRP A 55 -12.31 12.75 -4.92
N GLU A 56 -12.88 11.57 -4.69
CA GLU A 56 -14.29 11.26 -5.00
C GLU A 56 -15.24 12.21 -4.28
N GLN A 57 -14.93 12.56 -3.03
CA GLN A 57 -15.75 13.44 -2.22
C GLN A 57 -15.57 14.94 -2.56
N ALA A 58 -14.42 15.31 -3.15
CA ALA A 58 -14.14 16.64 -3.66
C ALA A 58 -14.82 16.92 -5.01
N GLN A 59 -15.61 15.98 -5.54
CA GLN A 59 -16.45 16.21 -6.71
C GLN A 59 -17.72 17.00 -6.33
N PRO A 60 -18.41 17.63 -7.30
CA PRO A 60 -19.66 18.34 -7.05
C PRO A 60 -20.74 17.39 -6.53
N GLU A 61 -20.83 16.20 -7.15
CA GLU A 61 -21.70 15.10 -6.75
C GLU A 61 -21.05 14.30 -5.62
N VAL A 62 -21.85 13.94 -4.61
CA VAL A 62 -21.38 13.25 -3.41
C VAL A 62 -21.51 11.75 -3.63
N SER A 63 -20.40 11.03 -3.53
CA SER A 63 -20.37 9.57 -3.51
C SER A 63 -20.61 9.05 -2.09
N SER A 64 -21.32 7.91 -1.96
CA SER A 64 -21.52 7.26 -0.67
C SER A 64 -20.22 6.64 -0.17
N LEU A 65 -19.76 7.03 1.02
CA LEU A 65 -18.58 6.41 1.62
C LEU A 65 -18.92 5.15 2.42
N PRO A 66 -17.98 4.19 2.50
CA PRO A 66 -18.14 3.01 3.35
C PRO A 66 -18.19 3.37 4.84
N PRO A 67 -18.82 2.51 5.67
CA PRO A 67 -18.99 2.76 7.11
C PRO A 67 -17.65 2.93 7.83
N GLY A 68 -17.60 3.84 8.80
CA GLY A 68 -16.41 4.14 9.61
C GLY A 68 -15.52 5.28 9.09
N TRP A 69 -15.76 5.77 7.87
CA TRP A 69 -15.10 6.97 7.35
C TRP A 69 -15.89 8.22 7.75
N GLN A 70 -15.23 9.24 8.29
CA GLN A 70 -15.89 10.51 8.61
C GLN A 70 -15.42 11.60 7.65
N ILE A 71 -16.36 12.44 7.24
CA ILE A 71 -16.16 13.46 6.22
C ILE A 71 -16.67 14.79 6.74
N GLN A 72 -15.86 15.82 6.55
CA GLN A 72 -16.27 17.20 6.74
C GLN A 72 -16.13 17.92 5.41
N ARG A 73 -17.24 18.38 4.83
CA ARG A 73 -17.27 19.09 3.55
C ARG A 73 -17.73 20.53 3.78
N GLY A 74 -16.86 21.48 3.50
CA GLY A 74 -17.18 22.89 3.41
C GLY A 74 -17.33 23.30 1.94
N GLN A 75 -18.40 24.00 1.60
CA GLN A 75 -18.58 24.59 0.28
C GLN A 75 -18.64 26.11 0.43
N THR A 76 -17.80 26.81 -0.31
CA THR A 76 -17.81 28.28 -0.35
C THR A 76 -17.95 28.71 -1.79
N THR A 77 -19.01 29.46 -2.08
CA THR A 77 -19.26 30.05 -3.40
C THR A 77 -18.69 31.46 -3.46
N THR A 78 -17.63 31.65 -4.24
CA THR A 78 -16.99 32.97 -4.42
C THR A 78 -16.96 33.31 -5.90
N GLY A 79 -17.62 34.41 -6.29
CA GLY A 79 -17.55 34.92 -7.67
C GLY A 79 -18.08 33.99 -8.76
N GLY A 80 -19.07 33.13 -8.45
CA GLY A 80 -19.63 32.16 -9.40
C GLY A 80 -18.86 30.83 -9.49
N CYS A 81 -17.73 30.70 -8.78
CA CYS A 81 -17.02 29.43 -8.60
C CYS A 81 -17.39 28.80 -7.25
N VAL A 82 -17.57 27.47 -7.23
CA VAL A 82 -17.76 26.67 -6.02
C VAL A 82 -16.41 26.12 -5.58
N SER A 83 -15.91 26.56 -4.44
CA SER A 83 -14.79 25.91 -3.76
C SER A 83 -15.32 24.82 -2.84
N ILE A 84 -14.84 23.61 -3.03
CA ILE A 84 -15.24 22.42 -2.26
C ILE A 84 -14.03 22.01 -1.46
N ASN A 85 -14.06 22.28 -0.16
CA ASN A 85 -13.07 21.81 0.79
C ASN A 85 -13.59 20.55 1.47
N VAL A 86 -12.81 19.47 1.40
CA VAL A 86 -13.15 18.17 1.96
C VAL A 86 -12.05 17.73 2.89
N THR A 87 -12.43 17.38 4.10
CA THR A 87 -11.56 16.73 5.06
C THR A 87 -12.09 15.32 5.31
N VAL A 88 -11.31 14.31 4.94
CA VAL A 88 -11.64 12.90 5.12
C VAL A 88 -10.80 12.33 6.24
N SER A 89 -11.45 11.61 7.15
CA SER A 89 -10.82 10.86 8.22
C SER A 89 -11.09 9.37 8.04
N SER A 90 -10.02 8.61 7.97
CA SER A 90 -10.06 7.15 7.89
C SER A 90 -10.33 6.54 9.27
N PRO A 91 -10.93 5.33 9.33
CA PRO A 91 -11.12 4.59 10.58
C PRO A 91 -9.81 4.33 11.34
N ALA A 92 -8.68 4.31 10.64
CA ALA A 92 -7.34 4.15 11.20
C ALA A 92 -6.78 5.43 11.85
N GLY A 93 -7.58 6.50 11.98
CA GLY A 93 -7.20 7.76 12.61
C GLY A 93 -6.39 8.72 11.73
N ARG A 94 -6.16 8.38 10.46
CA ARG A 94 -5.48 9.28 9.52
C ARG A 94 -6.48 10.26 8.90
N GLN A 95 -6.09 11.52 8.81
CA GLN A 95 -6.87 12.59 8.18
C GLN A 95 -6.15 13.11 6.93
N GLY A 96 -6.90 13.47 5.90
CA GLY A 96 -6.40 14.23 4.75
C GLY A 96 -7.41 15.30 4.34
N GLN A 97 -6.89 16.43 3.90
CA GLN A 97 -7.67 17.57 3.44
C GLN A 97 -7.40 17.81 1.96
N MET A 98 -8.46 18.07 1.21
CA MET A 98 -8.40 18.38 -0.20
C MET A 98 -9.37 19.51 -0.53
N THR A 99 -8.91 20.51 -1.29
CA THR A 99 -9.75 21.59 -1.76
C THR A 99 -9.73 21.64 -3.28
N ARG A 100 -10.90 21.71 -3.90
CA ARG A 100 -11.04 21.82 -5.36
C ARG A 100 -11.98 22.96 -5.72
N LEU A 101 -11.61 23.73 -6.73
CA LEU A 101 -12.40 24.82 -7.27
C LEU A 101 -13.13 24.33 -8.53
N PHE A 102 -14.42 24.64 -8.62
CA PHE A 102 -15.24 24.40 -9.79
C PHE A 102 -15.78 25.74 -10.29
N CYS A 103 -15.39 26.13 -11.50
CA CYS A 103 -15.81 27.37 -12.12
C CYS A 103 -16.59 27.06 -13.41
N PRO A 104 -17.72 27.74 -13.68
CA PRO A 104 -18.57 27.45 -14.84
C PRO A 104 -17.94 27.80 -16.21
N ASN A 105 -16.86 28.60 -16.23
CA ASN A 105 -16.27 29.14 -17.47
C ASN A 105 -14.87 28.57 -17.77
N SER A 106 -14.66 27.26 -17.58
CA SER A 106 -13.39 26.61 -17.97
C SER A 106 -13.40 26.02 -19.38
N GLN A 107 -14.16 26.63 -20.30
CA GLN A 107 -14.12 26.33 -21.74
C GLN A 107 -13.36 27.42 -22.49
#